data_AF-A0A1J9U793-F1
#
_entry.id   AF-A0A1J9U793-F1
#
_cell.length_a   1.000
_cell.length_b   1.000
_cell.length_c   1.000
_cell.angle_alpha   90.00
_cell.angle_beta   90.00
_cell.angle_gamma   90.00
#
_symmetry.space_group_name_H-M   'P 1'
#
loop_
_entity.id
_entity.type
_entity.pdbx_description
1 polymer ?
#
loop_
_entity_poly.entity_id
_entity_poly.type
_entity_poly.pdbx_seq_one_letter_code
_entity_poly.pdbx_strand_id
1 'polypeptide(L)'
;MKKVAIAIVIAIILPINTFANTGNKNEISKEKLMYFKSINPSITNLEINSLMEHRKQLDELYKQIDKLEKDYGTLVDYEKEQNKEPKRLADLTEKQLENYFKLSDKIWKKELEFLDAQYKFGLIKKDIYIVDKELIEDLRDKELIKRVALTNR
;
A
#
# COMPACT_ATOMS: atom_id res chain seq x y z
N MET A 1 -7.84 -15.89 -16.83
CA MET A 1 -6.46 -15.76 -16.34
C MET A 1 -6.51 -15.54 -14.84
N LYS A 2 -5.93 -16.47 -14.07
CA LYS A 2 -5.92 -16.39 -12.60
C LYS A 2 -5.24 -15.08 -12.19
N LYS A 3 -5.98 -14.19 -11.52
CA LYS A 3 -5.41 -12.99 -10.92
C LYS A 3 -4.45 -13.48 -9.85
N VAL A 4 -3.15 -13.40 -10.15
CA VAL A 4 -2.12 -13.51 -9.12
C VAL A 4 -2.39 -12.32 -8.22
N ALA A 5 -2.99 -12.58 -7.05
CA ALA A 5 -2.88 -11.65 -5.94
C ALA A 5 -1.37 -11.48 -5.76
N ILE A 6 -0.83 -10.35 -6.22
CA ILE A 6 0.52 -9.94 -5.91
C ILE A 6 0.46 -9.64 -4.41
N ALA A 7 0.55 -10.70 -3.61
CA ALA A 7 1.09 -10.62 -2.28
C ALA A 7 2.52 -10.16 -2.52
N ILE A 8 2.72 -8.83 -2.58
CA ILE A 8 4.00 -8.26 -2.24
C ILE A 8 4.28 -8.91 -0.90
N VAL A 9 5.26 -9.80 -0.88
CA VAL A 9 5.76 -10.42 0.33
C VAL A 9 6.43 -9.28 1.08
N ILE A 10 5.59 -8.45 1.71
CA ILE A 10 5.98 -7.62 2.82
C ILE A 10 6.23 -8.64 3.91
N ALA A 11 7.40 -9.29 3.85
CA ALA A 11 8.02 -9.85 5.02
C ALA A 11 7.98 -8.69 6.03
N ILE A 12 7.25 -8.89 7.12
CA ILE A 12 6.72 -7.90 8.08
C ILE A 12 5.30 -7.35 7.76
N ILE A 13 4.38 -8.21 7.33
CA ILE A 13 2.97 -8.09 7.78
C ILE A 13 2.70 -9.29 8.68
N LEU A 14 3.09 -9.17 9.94
CA LEU A 14 2.11 -9.58 10.94
C LEU A 14 0.97 -8.56 10.82
N PRO A 15 -0.27 -8.97 10.56
CA PRO A 15 -1.38 -8.05 10.51
C PRO A 15 -1.43 -7.33 11.85
N ILE A 16 -1.30 -6.00 11.82
CA ILE A 16 -1.44 -5.13 13.00
C ILE A 16 -2.81 -5.36 13.70
N ASN A 17 -3.74 -6.04 13.02
CA ASN A 17 -5.00 -6.53 13.58
C ASN A 17 -4.85 -7.46 14.80
N THR A 18 -3.68 -8.04 15.09
CA THR A 18 -3.45 -8.75 16.38
C THR A 18 -3.15 -7.81 17.55
N PHE A 19 -2.95 -6.52 17.30
CA PHE A 19 -2.75 -5.48 18.32
C PHE A 19 -3.92 -4.50 18.33
N ALA A 20 -5.15 -5.01 18.32
CA ALA A 20 -6.33 -4.22 18.67
C ALA A 20 -6.30 -3.93 20.18
N ASN A 21 -5.46 -3.00 20.62
CA ASN A 21 -5.48 -2.52 22.00
C ASN A 21 -6.47 -1.37 22.12
N THR A 22 -7.62 -1.68 22.71
CA THR A 22 -8.53 -0.72 23.34
C THR A 22 -7.76 0.06 24.42
N GLY A 23 -7.25 1.25 24.08
CA GLY A 23 -6.57 2.10 25.06
C GLY A 23 -5.90 3.31 24.44
N ASN A 24 -6.43 4.49 24.76
CA ASN A 24 -5.88 5.85 24.66
C ASN A 24 -4.75 6.18 23.66
N LYS A 25 -5.04 7.19 22.83
CA LYS A 25 -4.20 8.01 21.93
C LYS A 25 -2.66 7.80 21.99
N ASN A 26 -2.11 7.44 20.82
CA ASN A 26 -0.73 7.68 20.36
C ASN A 26 0.45 6.95 21.04
N GLU A 27 0.24 6.04 21.98
CA GLU A 27 1.35 5.26 22.54
C GLU A 27 1.60 3.97 21.74
N ILE A 28 2.83 3.78 21.25
CA ILE A 28 3.27 2.52 20.64
C ILE A 28 3.17 1.43 21.70
N SER A 29 2.47 0.33 21.41
CA SER A 29 2.39 -0.79 22.35
C SER A 29 3.79 -1.31 22.70
N LYS A 30 3.99 -1.74 23.95
CA LYS A 30 5.29 -2.27 24.40
C LYS A 30 5.78 -3.42 23.52
N GLU A 31 4.87 -4.27 23.08
CA GLU A 31 5.15 -5.40 22.17
C GLU A 31 5.69 -4.92 20.82
N LYS A 32 5.09 -3.86 20.27
CA LYS A 32 5.51 -3.28 18.99
C LYS A 32 6.87 -2.59 19.10
N LEU A 33 7.12 -1.89 20.20
CA LEU A 33 8.43 -1.30 20.47
C LEU A 33 9.50 -2.38 20.64
N MET A 34 9.21 -3.45 21.38
CA MET A 34 10.12 -4.60 21.54
C MET A 34 10.45 -5.24 20.20
N TYR A 35 9.45 -5.41 19.32
CA TYR A 35 9.66 -5.94 17.99
C TYR A 35 10.61 -5.09 17.14
N PHE A 36 10.40 -3.77 17.07
CA PHE A 36 11.32 -2.92 16.30
C PHE A 36 12.73 -2.88 16.91
N LYS A 37 12.84 -2.90 18.24
CA LYS A 37 14.13 -2.97 18.94
C LYS A 37 14.86 -4.30 18.75
N SER A 38 14.14 -5.40 18.50
CA SER A 38 14.80 -6.68 18.22
C SER A 38 15.46 -6.70 16.84
N ILE A 39 15.00 -5.84 15.91
CA ILE A 39 15.60 -5.66 14.59
C ILE A 39 16.71 -4.60 14.64
N ASN A 40 16.40 -3.41 15.18
CA ASN A 40 17.36 -2.33 15.38
C ASN A 40 17.32 -1.83 16.83
N PRO A 41 18.26 -2.25 17.70
CA PRO A 41 18.28 -1.85 19.10
C PRO A 41 18.38 -0.34 19.34
N SER A 42 18.93 0.42 18.38
CA SER A 42 19.08 1.87 18.49
C SER A 42 17.87 2.66 17.99
N ILE A 43 16.82 2.00 17.48
CA ILE A 43 15.64 2.68 16.96
C ILE A 43 14.92 3.46 18.07
N THR A 44 14.54 4.68 17.75
CA THR A 44 13.87 5.60 18.67
C THR A 44 12.35 5.51 18.55
N ASN A 45 11.65 5.92 19.61
CA ASN A 45 10.19 6.04 19.57
C ASN A 45 9.71 7.04 18.50
N LEU A 46 10.50 8.08 18.21
CA LEU A 46 10.18 9.08 17.18
C LEU A 46 10.22 8.46 15.78
N GLU A 47 11.24 7.66 15.48
CA GLU A 47 11.35 6.95 14.20
C GLU A 47 10.21 5.93 14.02
N ILE A 48 9.88 5.17 15.07
CA ILE A 48 8.74 4.24 15.02
C ILE A 48 7.42 5.00 14.81
N ASN A 49 7.21 6.12 15.52
CA ASN A 49 6.00 6.93 15.33
C ASN A 49 5.91 7.49 13.91
N SER A 50 7.02 7.97 13.34
CA SER A 50 7.09 8.42 11.95
C SER A 50 6.75 7.29 10.98
N LEU A 51 7.34 6.10 11.16
CA LEU A 51 7.05 4.92 10.35
C LEU A 51 5.56 4.53 10.42
N MET A 52 4.97 4.60 11.61
CA MET A 52 3.56 4.30 11.82
C MET A 52 2.63 5.29 11.12
N GLU A 53 3.00 6.56 11.10
CA GLU A 53 2.25 7.57 10.36
C GLU A 53 2.34 7.33 8.85
N HIS A 54 3.51 6.98 8.31
CA HIS A 54 3.63 6.57 6.90
C HIS A 54 2.74 5.36 6.58
N ARG A 55 2.75 4.32 7.43
CA ARG A 55 1.90 3.14 7.23
C ARG A 55 0.42 3.49 7.26
N LYS A 56 -0.01 4.32 8.21
CA LYS A 56 -1.40 4.75 8.35
C LYS A 56 -1.88 5.54 7.12
N GLN A 57 -1.04 6.45 6.63
CA GLN A 57 -1.35 7.23 5.43
C GLN A 57 -1.46 6.33 4.20
N LEU A 58 -0.58 5.33 4.08
CA LEU A 58 -0.63 4.35 3.00
C LEU A 58 -1.89 3.46 3.07
N ASP A 59 -2.23 2.95 4.26
CA ASP A 59 -3.47 2.18 4.48
C ASP A 59 -4.72 2.98 4.11
N GLU A 60 -4.73 4.29 4.41
CA GLU A 60 -5.83 5.18 4.04
C GLU A 60 -5.93 5.38 2.52
N LEU A 61 -4.80 5.50 1.81
CA LEU A 61 -4.81 5.57 0.35
C LEU A 61 -5.34 4.27 -0.28
N TYR A 62 -4.98 3.11 0.27
CA TYR A 62 -5.51 1.83 -0.20
C TYR A 62 -7.03 1.70 0.05
N LYS A 63 -7.52 2.15 1.19
CA LYS A 63 -8.98 2.22 1.42
C LYS A 63 -9.68 3.14 0.43
N GLN A 64 -9.05 4.26 0.08
CA GLN A 64 -9.59 5.19 -0.90
C GLN A 64 -9.66 4.56 -2.30
N ILE A 65 -8.62 3.83 -2.74
CA ILE A 65 -8.63 3.21 -4.07
C ILE A 65 -9.59 2.03 -4.13
N ASP A 66 -9.68 1.21 -3.07
CA ASP A 66 -10.66 0.14 -2.97
C ASP A 66 -12.10 0.67 -3.08
N LYS A 67 -12.40 1.76 -2.36
CA LYS A 67 -13.69 2.42 -2.43
C LYS A 67 -13.94 2.96 -3.85
N LEU A 68 -12.95 3.63 -4.43
CA LEU A 68 -13.04 4.18 -5.78
C LEU A 68 -13.33 3.10 -6.83
N GLU A 69 -12.61 1.97 -6.75
CA GLU A 69 -12.80 0.84 -7.67
C GLU A 69 -14.18 0.18 -7.49
N LYS A 70 -14.70 0.11 -6.26
CA LYS A 70 -16.08 -0.33 -5.99
C LYS A 70 -17.10 0.64 -6.57
N ASP A 71 -16.94 1.93 -6.33
CA ASP A 71 -17.83 2.98 -6.86
C ASP A 71 -17.83 3.00 -8.41
N TYR A 72 -16.70 2.67 -9.03
CA TYR A 72 -16.56 2.58 -10.49
C TYR A 72 -16.98 1.22 -11.05
N GLY A 73 -17.19 0.23 -10.19
CA GLY A 73 -17.56 -1.13 -10.55
C GLY A 73 -16.41 -1.95 -11.15
N THR A 74 -15.16 -1.51 -10.98
CA THR A 74 -13.95 -2.26 -11.39
C THR A 74 -13.51 -3.26 -10.33
N LEU A 75 -13.97 -3.09 -9.09
CA LEU A 75 -13.88 -4.05 -8.01
C LEU A 75 -15.30 -4.45 -7.57
N VAL A 76 -15.57 -5.75 -7.50
CA VAL A 76 -16.87 -6.30 -7.10
C VAL A 76 -16.72 -7.01 -5.76
N ASP A 77 -17.61 -6.68 -4.83
CA ASP A 77 -17.76 -7.38 -3.55
C ASP A 77 -18.64 -8.62 -3.77
N TYR A 78 -18.02 -9.76 -4.07
CA TYR A 78 -18.73 -11.00 -4.40
C TYR A 78 -19.56 -11.56 -3.24
N GLU A 79 -19.33 -11.11 -2.00
CA GLU A 79 -20.18 -11.48 -0.86
C GLU A 79 -21.55 -10.78 -0.91
N LYS A 80 -21.63 -9.62 -1.57
CA LYS A 80 -22.85 -8.81 -1.67
C LYS A 80 -23.47 -8.81 -3.06
N GLU A 81 -22.65 -8.88 -4.11
CA GLU A 81 -23.06 -8.75 -5.51
C GLU A 81 -22.70 -10.03 -6.28
N GLN A 82 -23.43 -11.11 -5.97
CA GLN A 82 -23.26 -12.39 -6.65
C GLN A 82 -23.50 -12.22 -8.16
N ASN A 83 -22.60 -12.78 -8.98
CA ASN A 83 -22.67 -12.84 -10.45
C ASN A 83 -22.47 -11.52 -11.22
N LYS A 84 -22.01 -10.44 -10.57
CA LYS A 84 -21.63 -9.22 -11.30
C LYS A 84 -20.18 -9.29 -11.77
N GLU A 85 -19.95 -9.10 -13.05
CA GLU A 85 -18.59 -8.97 -13.59
C GLU A 85 -18.04 -7.56 -13.33
N PRO A 86 -16.77 -7.43 -12.92
CA PRO A 86 -16.13 -6.13 -12.80
C PRO A 86 -15.96 -5.49 -14.18
N LYS A 87 -16.25 -4.19 -14.28
CA LYS A 87 -15.92 -3.38 -15.45
C LYS A 87 -14.42 -3.41 -15.69
N ARG A 88 -14.02 -3.37 -16.95
CA ARG A 88 -12.62 -3.14 -17.31
C ARG A 88 -12.31 -1.68 -17.08
N LEU A 89 -11.07 -1.35 -16.73
CA LEU A 89 -10.63 0.06 -16.67
C LEU A 89 -10.86 0.77 -18.02
N ALA A 90 -10.71 0.03 -19.11
CA ALA A 90 -11.03 0.45 -20.47
C ALA A 90 -12.46 0.97 -20.69
N ASP A 91 -13.40 0.60 -19.80
CA ASP A 91 -14.82 0.96 -19.90
C ASP A 91 -15.16 2.19 -19.05
N LEU A 92 -14.17 2.74 -18.32
CA LEU A 92 -14.34 3.93 -17.50
C LEU A 92 -14.29 5.21 -18.34
N THR A 93 -15.00 6.23 -17.88
CA THR A 93 -14.89 7.58 -18.45
C THR A 93 -13.50 8.17 -18.21
N GLU A 94 -13.10 9.14 -19.04
CA GLU A 94 -11.80 9.83 -18.90
C GLU A 94 -11.60 10.42 -17.49
N LYS A 95 -12.63 11.06 -16.94
CA LYS A 95 -12.58 11.62 -15.58
C LYS A 95 -12.38 10.55 -14.49
N GLN A 96 -12.98 9.38 -14.66
CA GLN A 96 -12.79 8.25 -13.72
C GLN A 96 -11.38 7.68 -13.84
N LEU A 97 -10.86 7.53 -15.06
CA LEU A 97 -9.48 7.11 -15.29
C LEU A 97 -8.48 8.10 -14.68
N GLU A 98 -8.69 9.41 -14.86
CA GLU A 98 -7.83 10.43 -14.28
C GLU A 98 -7.80 10.33 -12.75
N ASN A 99 -8.96 10.23 -12.10
CA ASN A 99 -9.05 10.07 -10.65
C ASN A 99 -8.36 8.80 -10.16
N TYR A 100 -8.59 7.69 -10.87
CA TYR A 100 -7.98 6.40 -10.57
C TYR A 100 -6.45 6.49 -10.61
N PHE A 101 -5.89 6.96 -11.73
CA PHE A 101 -4.44 7.05 -11.90
C PHE A 101 -3.80 8.08 -10.98
N LYS A 102 -4.49 9.18 -10.67
CA LYS A 102 -4.01 10.16 -9.69
C LYS A 102 -3.91 9.57 -8.29
N LEU A 103 -4.81 8.67 -7.91
CA LEU A 103 -4.75 8.00 -6.62
C LEU A 103 -3.70 6.89 -6.62
N SER A 104 -3.61 6.11 -7.71
CA SER A 104 -2.58 5.09 -7.90
C SER A 104 -1.16 5.66 -7.82
N ASP A 105 -0.89 6.79 -8.47
CA ASP A 105 0.41 7.49 -8.41
C ASP A 105 0.78 7.90 -6.97
N LYS A 106 -0.20 8.40 -6.20
CA LYS A 106 0.01 8.73 -4.77
C LYS A 106 0.36 7.49 -3.94
N ILE A 107 -0.29 6.36 -4.21
CA ILE A 107 0.01 5.08 -3.52
C ILE A 107 1.45 4.67 -3.80
N TRP A 108 1.86 4.62 -5.06
CA TRP A 108 3.23 4.21 -5.42
C TRP A 108 4.31 5.12 -4.83
N LYS A 109 4.07 6.44 -4.85
CA LYS A 109 4.96 7.38 -4.17
C LYS A 109 5.05 7.09 -2.67
N LYS A 110 3.92 6.78 -2.02
CA LYS A 110 3.87 6.54 -0.59
C LYS A 110 4.48 5.20 -0.18
N GLU A 111 4.34 4.17 -1.02
CA GLU A 111 5.05 2.90 -0.87
C GLU A 111 6.57 3.11 -0.87
N LEU A 112 7.09 3.89 -1.82
CA LEU A 112 8.52 4.24 -1.84
C LEU A 112 8.96 5.02 -0.61
N GLU A 113 8.19 6.02 -0.16
CA GLU A 113 8.48 6.77 1.06
C GLU A 113 8.51 5.87 2.30
N PHE A 114 7.59 4.90 2.38
CA PHE A 114 7.53 3.95 3.48
C PHE A 114 8.72 3.00 3.48
N LEU A 115 9.06 2.43 2.31
CA LEU A 115 10.23 1.58 2.13
C LEU A 115 11.54 2.33 2.48
N ASP A 116 11.68 3.57 2.01
CA ASP A 116 12.81 4.43 2.34
C ASP A 116 12.93 4.67 3.85
N ALA A 117 11.82 4.87 4.54
CA ALA A 117 11.81 5.03 6.00
C ALA A 117 12.25 3.75 6.71
N GLN A 118 11.74 2.58 6.29
CA GLN A 118 12.17 1.28 6.83
C GLN A 118 13.68 1.07 6.68
N TYR A 119 14.22 1.40 5.50
CA TYR A 119 15.66 1.27 5.26
C TYR A 119 16.48 2.27 6.11
N LYS A 120 16.09 3.54 6.14
CA LYS A 120 16.77 4.58 6.92
C LYS A 120 16.79 4.27 8.42
N PHE A 121 15.71 3.70 8.95
CA PHE A 121 15.61 3.30 10.35
C PHE A 121 16.25 1.94 10.64
N GLY A 122 16.96 1.34 9.68
CA GLY A 122 17.68 0.08 9.85
C GLY A 122 16.76 -1.13 10.08
N LEU A 123 15.50 -1.06 9.64
CA LEU A 123 14.53 -2.14 9.80
C LEU A 123 14.59 -3.18 8.68
N ILE A 124 15.20 -2.83 7.56
CA ILE A 124 15.47 -3.72 6.44
C ILE A 124 16.91 -3.58 5.98
N LYS A 125 17.45 -4.66 5.42
CA LYS A 125 18.81 -4.67 4.87
C LYS A 125 18.83 -4.03 3.47
N LYS A 126 20.03 -3.61 3.05
CA LYS A 126 20.24 -2.92 1.77
C LYS A 126 19.84 -3.75 0.55
N ASP A 127 20.12 -5.05 0.57
CA ASP A 127 19.75 -6.00 -0.48
C ASP A 127 18.23 -6.08 -0.65
N ILE A 128 17.49 -6.22 0.46
CA ILE A 128 16.01 -6.19 0.47
C ILE A 128 15.51 -4.84 -0.06
N TYR A 129 16.06 -3.74 0.45
CA TYR A 129 15.68 -2.39 0.03
C TYR A 129 15.82 -2.17 -1.49
N ILE A 130 16.94 -2.60 -2.10
CA ILE A 130 17.17 -2.44 -3.53
C ILE A 130 16.16 -3.24 -4.34
N VAL A 131 15.96 -4.52 -4.00
CA VAL A 131 15.04 -5.40 -4.72
C VAL A 131 13.60 -4.89 -4.64
N ASP A 132 13.15 -4.51 -3.44
CA ASP A 132 11.78 -4.03 -3.24
C ASP A 132 11.57 -2.68 -3.93
N LYS A 133 12.57 -1.80 -3.93
CA LYS A 133 12.51 -0.51 -4.62
C LYS A 133 12.38 -0.68 -6.12
N GLU A 134 13.22 -1.52 -6.72
CA GLU A 134 13.17 -1.83 -8.16
C GLU A 134 11.81 -2.40 -8.56
N LEU A 135 11.24 -3.28 -7.73
CA LEU A 135 9.91 -3.83 -7.95
C LEU A 135 8.81 -2.75 -7.90
N ILE A 136 8.84 -1.88 -6.89
CA ILE A 136 7.84 -0.80 -6.76
C ILE A 136 7.94 0.17 -7.95
N GLU A 137 9.15 0.52 -8.38
CA GLU A 137 9.38 1.39 -9.53
C GLU A 137 8.88 0.75 -10.84
N ASP A 138 9.16 -0.54 -11.07
CA ASP A 138 8.65 -1.29 -12.23
C ASP A 138 7.12 -1.37 -12.25
N LEU A 139 6.48 -1.61 -11.10
CA LEU A 139 5.02 -1.64 -11.00
C LEU A 139 4.39 -0.27 -11.29
N ARG A 140 4.99 0.80 -10.75
CA ARG A 140 4.57 2.18 -11.04
C ARG A 140 4.69 2.49 -12.53
N ASP A 141 5.80 2.13 -13.14
CA ASP A 141 6.08 2.42 -14.55
C ASP A 141 5.13 1.64 -15.48
N LYS A 142 4.81 0.39 -15.15
CA LYS A 142 3.75 -0.39 -15.83
C LYS A 142 2.38 0.28 -15.73
N GLU A 143 2.05 0.85 -14.58
CA GLU A 143 0.79 1.58 -14.38
C GLU A 143 0.75 2.88 -15.19
N LEU A 144 1.89 3.58 -15.33
CA LEU A 144 2.03 4.74 -16.21
C LEU A 144 1.84 4.37 -17.69
N ILE A 145 2.46 3.28 -18.15
CA ILE A 145 2.27 2.77 -19.53
C ILE A 145 0.79 2.47 -19.79
N LYS A 146 0.14 1.80 -18.83
CA LYS A 146 -1.29 1.49 -18.89
C LYS A 146 -2.16 2.76 -18.94
N ARG A 147 -1.81 3.80 -18.17
CA ARG A 147 -2.47 5.12 -18.26
C ARG A 147 -2.40 5.67 -19.67
N VAL A 148 -1.20 5.76 -20.23
CA VAL A 148 -0.96 6.29 -21.59
C VAL A 148 -1.75 5.51 -22.65
N ALA A 149 -1.80 4.19 -22.53
CA ALA A 149 -2.54 3.32 -23.45
C ALA A 149 -4.07 3.48 -23.36
N LEU A 150 -4.60 3.88 -22.20
CA LEU A 150 -6.04 4.09 -22.00
C LEU A 150 -6.48 5.51 -22.35
N THR A 151 -5.61 6.52 -22.21
CA THR A 151 -5.96 7.93 -22.49
C THR A 151 -5.78 8.33 -23.95
N ASN A 152 -4.91 7.66 -24.72
CA ASN A 152 -4.67 7.98 -26.14
C ASN A 152 -5.50 7.10 -27.11
N ARG A 153 -6.74 6.77 -26.73
CA ARG A 153 -7.68 6.01 -27.57
C ARG A 153 -8.49 6.95 -28.46
#